data_AF-E1ZWC1-F1
#
_entry.id   AF-E1ZWC1-F1
#
_cell.length_a   1.000
_cell.length_b   1.000
_cell.length_c   1.000
_cell.angle_alpha   90.00
_cell.angle_beta   90.00
_cell.angle_gamma   90.00
#
_symmetry.space_group_name_H-M   'P 1'
#
loop_
_entity.id
_entity.type
_entity.pdbx_description
1 polymer ?
#
loop_
_entity_poly.entity_id
_entity_poly.type
_entity_poly.pdbx_seq_one_letter_code
_entity_poly.pdbx_strand_id
1 'polypeptide(L)'
;MGRRKAHAKGKQHGPSSQQKHISAAKRNELNALCEKLFHLSSNPAYVTQLWNNYLDISEVLLKVKRLEEMKTESSQRSQGIGQFMNWLTENGAHVDGVSIAEFPGYDLGLKAETDFAENQLMLEIPRAIIFSTYTAAPELTVLQNDPLVQHMPQVALAIALLIERHKENSKWECYLDMLPSGYNTVLYMKANDMIELKGSPTLGREKSFI
;
A
#
# COMPACT_ATOMS: atom_id res chain seq x y z
N MET A 1 -51.35 -3.78 -47.19
CA MET A 1 -50.84 -4.69 -46.13
C MET A 1 -49.35 -4.48 -45.98
N GLY A 2 -48.91 -4.03 -44.80
CA GLY A 2 -47.62 -3.40 -44.56
C GLY A 2 -46.42 -4.35 -44.50
N ARG A 3 -45.35 -3.97 -45.20
CA ARG A 3 -43.98 -4.52 -45.06
C ARG A 3 -43.44 -4.23 -43.65
N ARG A 4 -43.31 -5.25 -42.81
CA ARG A 4 -42.56 -5.19 -41.55
C ARG A 4 -41.06 -5.32 -41.84
N LYS A 5 -40.32 -4.21 -41.68
CA LYS A 5 -38.85 -4.20 -41.56
C LYS A 5 -38.50 -4.66 -40.14
N ALA A 6 -37.78 -5.78 -40.01
CA ALA A 6 -37.19 -6.19 -38.74
C ALA A 6 -35.87 -5.44 -38.54
N HIS A 7 -35.85 -4.55 -37.55
CA HIS A 7 -34.64 -3.84 -37.10
C HIS A 7 -33.71 -4.83 -36.38
N ALA A 8 -32.53 -5.03 -36.95
CA ALA A 8 -31.39 -5.62 -36.26
C ALA A 8 -30.93 -4.65 -35.15
N LYS A 9 -31.16 -5.00 -33.89
CA LYS A 9 -30.56 -4.32 -32.74
C LYS A 9 -29.18 -4.90 -32.50
N GLY A 10 -28.16 -4.11 -32.80
CA GLY A 10 -26.76 -4.41 -32.52
C GLY A 10 -26.54 -4.66 -31.03
N LYS A 11 -25.80 -5.73 -30.75
CA LYS A 11 -25.20 -6.01 -29.44
C LYS A 11 -24.16 -4.93 -29.16
N GLN A 12 -24.45 -4.02 -28.24
CA GLN A 12 -23.41 -3.20 -27.61
C GLN A 12 -22.73 -4.05 -26.53
N HIS A 13 -21.51 -4.50 -26.84
CA HIS A 13 -20.53 -4.96 -25.86
C HIS A 13 -20.01 -3.72 -25.13
N GLY A 14 -20.38 -3.53 -23.87
CA GLY A 14 -19.66 -2.66 -22.93
C GLY A 14 -18.66 -3.53 -22.15
N PRO A 15 -17.45 -3.02 -21.83
CA PRO A 15 -16.43 -3.80 -21.15
C PRO A 15 -16.86 -4.10 -19.72
N SER A 16 -16.60 -5.33 -19.31
CA SER A 16 -16.96 -5.91 -18.02
C SER A 16 -15.90 -5.56 -16.99
N SER A 17 -16.13 -4.53 -16.18
CA SER A 17 -15.38 -4.32 -14.94
C SER A 17 -15.81 -5.39 -13.93
N GLN A 18 -15.07 -6.50 -13.88
CA GLN A 18 -15.25 -7.54 -12.88
C GLN A 18 -14.77 -7.04 -11.51
N GLN A 19 -15.61 -6.25 -10.83
CA GLN A 19 -15.50 -6.14 -9.37
C GLN A 19 -15.88 -7.50 -8.79
N LYS A 20 -14.92 -8.23 -8.22
CA LYS A 20 -15.17 -9.46 -7.47
C LYS A 20 -16.10 -9.15 -6.30
N HIS A 21 -17.40 -9.32 -6.50
CA HIS A 21 -18.39 -9.01 -5.50
C HIS A 21 -18.36 -10.09 -4.40
N ILE A 22 -17.72 -9.76 -3.26
CA ILE A 22 -17.72 -10.60 -2.05
C ILE A 22 -19.18 -10.95 -1.72
N SER A 23 -19.48 -12.23 -1.47
CA SER A 23 -20.85 -12.67 -1.17
C SER A 23 -21.39 -11.95 0.07
N ALA A 24 -22.70 -11.69 0.12
CA ALA A 24 -23.30 -10.95 1.24
C ALA A 24 -23.01 -11.59 2.62
N ALA A 25 -22.93 -12.92 2.67
CA ALA A 25 -22.54 -13.65 3.87
C ALA A 25 -21.08 -13.38 4.28
N LYS A 26 -20.13 -13.41 3.33
CA LYS A 26 -18.72 -13.10 3.58
C LYS A 26 -18.51 -11.65 4.05
N ARG A 27 -19.28 -10.69 3.52
CA ARG A 27 -19.23 -9.27 3.96
C ARG A 27 -19.70 -9.09 5.41
N ASN A 28 -20.79 -9.77 5.80
CA ASN A 28 -21.28 -9.70 7.18
C ASN A 28 -20.30 -10.33 8.16
N GLU A 29 -19.69 -11.46 7.79
CA GLU A 29 -18.65 -12.10 8.59
C GLU A 29 -17.41 -11.21 8.74
N LEU A 30 -16.98 -10.55 7.65
CA LEU A 30 -15.88 -9.59 7.67
C LEU A 30 -16.17 -8.40 8.60
N ASN A 31 -17.36 -7.81 8.51
CA ASN A 31 -17.76 -6.69 9.37
C ASN A 31 -17.74 -7.07 10.85
N ALA A 32 -18.25 -8.26 11.20
CA ALA A 32 -18.22 -8.76 12.58
C ALA A 32 -16.79 -8.97 13.10
N LEU A 33 -15.88 -9.44 12.24
CA LEU A 33 -14.45 -9.57 12.58
C LEU A 33 -13.77 -8.21 12.74
N CYS A 34 -14.09 -7.22 11.90
CA CYS A 34 -13.58 -5.85 12.01
C CYS A 34 -14.08 -5.16 13.29
N GLU A 35 -15.35 -5.31 13.65
CA GLU A 35 -15.88 -4.81 14.92
C GLU A 35 -15.17 -5.45 16.12
N LYS A 36 -14.97 -6.77 16.09
CA LYS A 36 -14.19 -7.47 17.13
C LYS A 36 -12.76 -6.93 17.23
N LEU A 37 -12.10 -6.73 16.10
CA LEU A 37 -10.75 -6.17 16.05
C LEU A 37 -10.70 -4.75 16.64
N PHE A 38 -11.66 -3.90 16.28
CA PHE A 38 -11.78 -2.54 16.80
C PHE A 38 -11.97 -2.52 18.33
N HIS A 39 -12.80 -3.41 18.87
CA HIS A 39 -12.99 -3.52 20.32
C HIS A 39 -11.73 -4.03 21.05
N LEU A 40 -10.98 -4.96 20.45
CA LEU A 40 -9.71 -5.46 21.01
C LEU A 40 -8.61 -4.40 20.97
N SER A 41 -8.55 -3.58 19.92
CA SER A 41 -7.54 -2.52 19.80
C SER A 41 -7.85 -1.27 20.64
N SER A 42 -9.13 -1.01 20.93
CA SER A 42 -9.55 0.23 21.63
C SER A 42 -9.66 0.10 23.15
N ASN A 43 -9.65 -1.12 23.70
CA ASN A 43 -9.92 -1.33 25.12
C ASN A 43 -8.62 -1.24 25.97
N PRO A 44 -8.53 -0.27 26.91
CA PRO A 44 -7.34 -0.05 27.74
C PRO A 44 -7.07 -1.19 28.74
N ALA A 45 -8.05 -2.05 29.04
CA ALA A 45 -7.86 -3.21 29.93
C ALA A 45 -6.83 -4.22 29.41
N TYR A 46 -6.62 -4.27 28.09
CA TYR A 46 -5.68 -5.18 27.46
C TYR A 46 -4.21 -4.71 27.50
N VAL A 47 -3.95 -3.53 28.08
CA VAL A 47 -2.59 -3.03 28.32
C VAL A 47 -1.86 -3.89 29.36
N THR A 48 -2.58 -4.53 30.28
CA THR A 48 -2.00 -5.37 31.34
C THR A 48 -1.66 -6.80 30.88
N GLN A 49 -2.26 -7.27 29.78
CA GLN A 49 -2.02 -8.60 29.20
C GLN A 49 -1.59 -8.49 27.73
N LEU A 50 -0.49 -7.77 27.50
CA LEU A 50 0.03 -7.41 26.17
C LEU A 50 0.14 -8.59 25.21
N TRP A 51 0.65 -9.72 25.71
CA TRP A 51 0.90 -10.91 24.90
C TRP A 51 -0.38 -11.63 24.46
N ASN A 52 -1.33 -11.81 25.39
CA ASN A 52 -2.60 -12.46 25.08
C ASN A 52 -3.40 -11.62 24.08
N ASN A 53 -3.40 -10.30 24.26
CA ASN A 53 -4.04 -9.38 23.32
C ASN A 53 -3.40 -9.43 21.92
N TYR A 54 -2.07 -9.51 21.83
CA TYR A 54 -1.38 -9.68 20.55
C TYR A 54 -1.80 -10.98 19.84
N LEU A 55 -1.87 -12.10 20.58
CA LEU A 55 -2.32 -13.37 20.04
C LEU A 55 -3.76 -13.30 19.51
N ASP A 56 -4.68 -12.73 20.29
CA ASP A 56 -6.09 -12.57 19.89
C ASP A 56 -6.24 -11.70 18.64
N ILE A 57 -5.52 -10.57 18.57
CA ILE A 57 -5.49 -9.69 17.40
C ILE A 57 -4.93 -10.43 16.19
N SER A 58 -3.81 -11.15 16.36
CA SER A 58 -3.16 -11.89 15.28
C SER A 58 -4.07 -12.98 14.70
N GLU A 59 -4.85 -13.66 15.54
CA GLU A 59 -5.79 -14.69 15.11
C GLU A 59 -6.93 -14.09 14.28
N VAL A 60 -7.48 -12.96 14.72
CA VAL A 60 -8.54 -12.24 13.98
C VAL A 60 -7.99 -11.72 12.65
N LEU A 61 -6.80 -11.14 12.62
CA LEU A 61 -6.15 -10.67 11.38
C LEU A 61 -5.89 -11.80 10.39
N LEU A 62 -5.45 -12.97 10.86
CA LEU A 62 -5.24 -14.14 9.99
C LEU A 62 -6.56 -14.64 9.39
N LYS A 63 -7.67 -14.58 10.14
CA LYS A 63 -9.01 -14.92 9.62
C LYS A 63 -9.46 -13.93 8.54
N VAL A 64 -9.31 -12.62 8.80
CA VAL A 64 -9.60 -11.54 7.83
C VAL A 64 -8.79 -11.74 6.55
N LYS A 65 -7.47 -11.92 6.66
CA LYS A 65 -6.58 -12.11 5.49
C LYS A 65 -6.96 -13.32 4.64
N ARG A 66 -7.43 -14.41 5.25
CA ARG A 66 -7.91 -15.60 4.53
C ARG A 66 -9.23 -15.35 3.81
N LEU A 67 -10.15 -14.61 4.43
CA LEU A 67 -11.45 -14.29 3.87
C LEU A 67 -11.37 -13.29 2.72
N GLU A 68 -10.44 -12.34 2.79
CA GLU A 68 -10.23 -11.32 1.76
C GLU A 68 -9.45 -11.82 0.53
N GLU A 69 -8.93 -13.05 0.55
CA GLU A 69 -8.12 -13.64 -0.52
C GLU A 69 -7.06 -12.65 -1.05
N MET A 70 -6.42 -11.91 -0.13
CA MET A 70 -5.57 -10.76 -0.45
C MET A 70 -4.35 -11.22 -1.27
N LYS A 71 -4.48 -11.16 -2.59
CA LYS A 71 -3.39 -11.43 -3.53
C LYS A 71 -2.58 -10.17 -3.65
N THR A 72 -1.43 -10.12 -2.99
CA THR A 72 -0.37 -9.19 -3.36
C THR A 72 0.20 -9.70 -4.68
N GLU A 73 -0.31 -9.20 -5.80
CA GLU A 73 0.31 -9.48 -7.09
C GLU A 73 1.70 -8.84 -7.07
N SER A 74 2.73 -9.67 -7.01
CA SER A 74 4.12 -9.22 -7.01
C SER A 74 4.71 -9.48 -8.38
N SER A 75 4.65 -8.47 -9.24
CA SER A 75 5.54 -8.39 -10.40
C SER A 75 6.98 -8.26 -9.89
N GLN A 76 7.94 -8.79 -10.65
CA GLN A 76 9.35 -8.68 -10.27
C GLN A 76 9.79 -7.21 -10.45
N ARG A 77 10.04 -6.51 -9.33
CA ARG A 77 10.35 -5.05 -9.30
C ARG A 77 11.49 -4.67 -10.24
N SER A 78 12.45 -5.57 -10.44
CA SER A 78 13.57 -5.37 -11.36
C SER A 78 13.15 -5.08 -12.80
N GLN A 79 11.98 -5.57 -13.24
CA GLN A 79 11.44 -5.30 -14.58
C GLN A 79 10.88 -3.87 -14.72
N GLY A 80 10.44 -3.26 -13.61
CA GLY A 80 9.89 -1.91 -13.57
C GLY A 80 10.95 -0.80 -13.50
N ILE A 81 12.22 -1.13 -13.21
CA ILE A 81 13.29 -0.14 -13.02
C ILE A 81 13.44 0.78 -14.24
N GLY A 82 13.46 0.21 -15.44
CA GLY A 82 13.62 0.99 -16.67
C GLY A 82 12.46 1.97 -16.90
N GLN A 83 11.22 1.53 -16.64
CA GLN A 83 10.03 2.36 -16.78
C GLN A 83 10.03 3.49 -15.74
N PHE A 84 10.42 3.17 -14.50
CA PHE A 84 10.56 4.14 -13.43
C PHE A 84 11.61 5.22 -13.73
N MET A 85 12.79 4.83 -14.22
CA MET A 85 13.85 5.79 -14.59
C MET A 85 13.43 6.70 -15.75
N ASN A 86 12.74 6.16 -16.75
CA ASN A 86 12.18 6.96 -17.85
C ASN A 86 11.13 7.94 -17.33
N TRP A 87 10.20 7.47 -16.51
CA TRP A 87 9.16 8.30 -15.89
C TRP A 87 9.76 9.44 -15.03
N LEU A 88 10.80 9.17 -14.25
CA LEU A 88 11.52 10.18 -13.48
C LEU A 88 12.07 11.28 -14.40
N THR A 89 12.77 10.88 -15.47
CA THR A 89 13.40 11.80 -16.41
C THR A 89 12.37 12.64 -17.17
N GLU A 90 11.27 12.02 -17.62
CA GLU A 90 10.15 12.70 -18.30
C GLU A 90 9.47 13.76 -17.42
N ASN A 91 9.45 13.54 -16.10
CA ASN A 91 8.89 14.50 -15.16
C ASN A 91 9.92 15.53 -14.64
N GLY A 92 11.10 15.59 -15.26
CA GLY A 92 12.12 16.61 -14.98
C GLY A 92 13.06 16.27 -13.82
N ALA A 93 13.12 15.00 -13.39
CA ALA A 93 14.16 14.58 -12.46
C ALA A 93 15.51 14.49 -13.18
N HIS A 94 16.55 14.99 -12.52
CA HIS A 94 17.92 14.85 -12.99
C HIS A 94 18.60 13.73 -12.21
N VAL A 95 18.98 12.67 -12.90
CA VAL A 95 19.76 11.55 -12.35
C VAL A 95 21.02 11.42 -13.20
N ASP A 96 22.18 11.67 -12.61
CA ASP A 96 23.46 11.59 -13.31
C ASP A 96 24.40 10.59 -12.63
N GLY A 97 25.03 9.72 -13.44
CA GLY A 97 25.99 8.73 -12.98
C GLY A 97 25.48 7.69 -11.97
N VAL A 98 24.16 7.50 -11.83
CA VAL A 98 23.54 6.57 -10.87
C VAL A 98 22.57 5.62 -11.57
N SER A 99 22.61 4.34 -11.19
CA SER A 99 21.67 3.31 -11.61
C SER A 99 21.00 2.66 -10.39
N ILE A 100 19.88 1.96 -10.61
CA ILE A 100 19.23 1.15 -9.56
C ILE A 100 19.68 -0.30 -9.74
N ALA A 101 20.17 -0.91 -8.68
CA ALA A 101 20.65 -2.30 -8.67
C ALA A 101 20.21 -3.05 -7.41
N GLU A 102 20.15 -4.38 -7.48
CA GLU A 102 19.91 -5.22 -6.30
C GLU A 102 21.21 -5.46 -5.54
N PHE A 103 21.17 -5.23 -4.23
CA PHE A 103 22.27 -5.45 -3.30
C PHE A 103 21.93 -6.60 -2.35
N PRO A 104 22.81 -7.60 -2.20
CA PRO A 104 22.60 -8.69 -1.24
C PRO A 104 22.39 -8.15 0.18
N GLY A 105 21.25 -8.50 0.79
CA GLY A 105 20.87 -8.09 2.15
C GLY A 105 20.17 -6.73 2.25
N TYR A 106 20.15 -5.91 1.19
CA TYR A 106 19.54 -4.58 1.17
C TYR A 106 18.45 -4.40 0.10
N ASP A 107 18.22 -5.42 -0.75
CA ASP A 107 17.28 -5.35 -1.88
C ASP A 107 17.71 -4.27 -2.89
N LEU A 108 16.78 -3.60 -3.57
CA LEU A 108 17.08 -2.52 -4.50
C LEU A 108 17.68 -1.29 -3.81
N GLY A 109 18.78 -0.79 -4.37
CA GLY A 109 19.46 0.43 -3.95
C GLY A 109 20.03 1.21 -5.13
N LEU A 110 20.68 2.34 -4.81
CA LEU A 110 21.37 3.17 -5.80
C LEU A 110 22.83 2.75 -5.92
N LYS A 111 23.27 2.51 -7.17
CA LYS A 111 24.65 2.18 -7.54
C LYS A 111 25.25 3.34 -8.31
N ALA A 112 26.42 3.81 -7.89
CA ALA A 112 27.21 4.75 -8.68
C ALA A 112 27.85 4.05 -9.89
N GLU A 113 27.69 4.62 -11.08
CA GLU A 113 28.39 4.20 -12.30
C GLU A 113 29.63 5.07 -12.60
N THR A 114 29.74 6.21 -11.91
CA THR A 114 30.85 7.16 -12.01
C THR A 114 31.37 7.54 -10.63
N ASP A 115 32.60 8.03 -10.56
CA ASP A 115 33.14 8.59 -9.32
C ASP A 115 32.50 9.96 -9.03
N PHE A 116 32.14 10.17 -7.77
CA PHE A 116 31.55 11.43 -7.30
C PHE A 116 32.49 12.11 -6.31
N ALA A 117 32.65 13.42 -6.46
CA ALA A 117 33.31 14.25 -5.46
C ALA A 117 32.36 14.55 -4.28
N GLU A 118 32.93 14.87 -3.13
CA GLU A 118 32.14 15.33 -1.98
C GLU A 118 31.32 16.58 -2.35
N ASN A 119 30.04 16.61 -1.96
CA ASN A 119 29.07 17.65 -2.30
C ASN A 119 28.70 17.77 -3.79
N GLN A 120 29.01 16.77 -4.62
CA GLN A 120 28.50 16.72 -5.99
C GLN A 120 27.00 16.37 -5.99
N LEU A 121 26.22 17.11 -6.77
CA LEU A 121 24.79 16.83 -6.96
C LEU A 121 24.63 15.57 -7.83
N MET A 122 24.04 14.52 -7.25
CA MET A 122 23.81 13.23 -7.94
C MET A 122 22.36 13.08 -8.41
N LEU A 123 21.43 13.68 -7.67
CA LEU A 123 19.99 13.47 -7.85
C LEU A 123 19.23 14.75 -7.52
N GLU A 124 18.40 15.20 -8.47
CA GLU A 124 17.45 16.29 -8.27
C GLU A 124 16.04 15.80 -8.57
N ILE A 125 15.15 15.88 -7.58
CA ILE A 125 13.76 15.43 -7.68
C ILE A 125 12.83 16.64 -7.61
N PRO A 126 12.10 16.96 -8.70
CA PRO A 126 11.10 18.01 -8.67
C PRO A 126 10.00 17.72 -7.65
N ARG A 127 9.54 18.77 -6.95
CA ARG A 127 8.44 18.65 -5.97
C ARG A 127 7.16 18.09 -6.58
N ALA A 128 6.95 18.27 -7.89
CA ALA A 128 5.78 17.82 -8.62
C ALA A 128 5.66 16.28 -8.74
N ILE A 129 6.74 15.53 -8.52
CA ILE A 129 6.73 14.05 -8.51
C ILE A 129 6.79 13.45 -7.12
N ILE A 130 6.94 14.28 -6.08
CA ILE A 130 6.87 13.82 -4.70
C ILE A 130 5.43 13.39 -4.41
N PHE A 131 5.29 12.14 -3.99
CA PHE A 131 4.02 11.58 -3.56
C PHE A 131 3.62 12.22 -2.22
N SER A 132 2.53 12.98 -2.21
CA SER A 132 2.01 13.64 -1.02
C SER A 132 0.49 13.59 -1.02
N THR A 133 -0.13 13.77 0.15
CA THR A 133 -1.60 13.82 0.27
C THR A 133 -2.24 14.90 -0.61
N TYR A 134 -1.52 15.99 -0.88
CA TYR A 134 -1.97 17.09 -1.73
C TYR A 134 -1.82 16.81 -3.23
N THR A 135 -0.77 16.09 -3.61
CA THR A 135 -0.44 15.83 -5.02
C THR A 135 -1.10 14.56 -5.53
N ALA A 136 -1.08 13.50 -4.73
CA ALA A 136 -1.42 12.15 -5.15
C ALA A 136 -2.92 11.86 -5.18
N ALA A 137 -3.67 12.25 -4.14
CA ALA A 137 -5.06 11.87 -3.99
C ALA A 137 -5.95 13.09 -3.71
N PRO A 138 -6.28 13.91 -4.74
CA PRO A 138 -7.21 15.02 -4.58
C PRO A 138 -8.60 14.55 -4.12
N GLU A 139 -8.97 13.29 -4.38
CA GLU A 139 -10.21 12.69 -3.89
C GLU A 139 -10.23 12.50 -2.36
N LEU A 140 -9.06 12.46 -1.72
CA LEU A 140 -8.94 12.44 -0.25
C LEU A 140 -9.50 13.72 0.38
N THR A 141 -9.74 14.78 -0.41
CA THR A 141 -10.42 16.01 0.03
C THR A 141 -11.79 15.72 0.64
N VAL A 142 -12.48 14.66 0.21
CA VAL A 142 -13.77 14.24 0.81
C VAL A 142 -13.59 13.75 2.24
N LEU A 143 -12.43 13.15 2.54
CA LEU A 143 -12.06 12.64 3.86
C LEU A 143 -11.27 13.66 4.68
N GLN A 144 -11.03 14.88 4.17
CA GLN A 144 -10.34 15.93 4.93
C GLN A 144 -11.12 16.41 6.15
N ASN A 145 -12.43 16.15 6.23
CA ASN A 145 -13.23 16.45 7.43
C ASN A 145 -13.13 15.34 8.50
N ASP A 146 -12.50 14.21 8.19
CA ASP A 146 -12.29 13.13 9.14
C ASP A 146 -11.14 13.49 10.12
N PRO A 147 -11.39 13.46 11.44
CA PRO A 147 -10.36 13.74 12.44
C PRO A 147 -9.09 12.88 12.29
N LEU A 148 -9.19 11.64 11.82
CA LEU A 148 -8.06 10.75 11.61
C LEU A 148 -7.15 11.27 10.50
N VAL A 149 -7.73 11.74 9.39
CA VAL A 149 -6.98 12.27 8.24
C VAL A 149 -6.39 13.65 8.58
N GLN A 150 -7.08 14.46 9.38
CA GLN A 150 -6.58 15.77 9.81
C GLN A 150 -5.42 15.68 10.82
N HIS A 151 -5.55 14.79 11.82
CA HIS A 151 -4.58 14.71 12.91
C HIS A 151 -3.45 13.70 12.67
N MET A 152 -3.60 12.78 11.71
CA MET A 152 -2.59 11.75 11.39
C MET A 152 -2.19 11.78 9.91
N PRO A 153 -1.25 12.65 9.51
CA PRO A 153 -0.83 12.78 8.12
C PRO A 153 -0.23 11.48 7.55
N GLN A 154 0.36 10.62 8.37
CA GLN A 154 0.87 9.31 7.97
C GLN A 154 -0.26 8.35 7.53
N VAL A 155 -1.40 8.40 8.20
CA VAL A 155 -2.58 7.59 7.85
C VAL A 155 -3.20 8.14 6.56
N ALA A 156 -3.30 9.46 6.44
CA ALA A 156 -3.74 10.12 5.23
C ALA A 156 -2.90 9.72 4.01
N LEU A 157 -1.57 9.67 4.16
CA LEU A 157 -0.65 9.25 3.09
C LEU A 157 -0.82 7.77 2.72
N ALA A 158 -1.03 6.89 3.71
CA ALA A 158 -1.29 5.47 3.46
C ALA A 158 -2.60 5.26 2.69
N ILE A 159 -3.66 5.99 3.04
CA ILE A 159 -4.93 5.95 2.31
C ILE A 159 -4.75 6.48 0.88
N ALA A 160 -4.02 7.58 0.70
CA ALA A 160 -3.70 8.12 -0.63
C ALA A 160 -2.98 7.09 -1.50
N LEU A 161 -2.03 6.33 -0.93
CA LEU A 161 -1.32 5.26 -1.62
C LEU A 161 -2.27 4.14 -2.07
N LEU A 162 -3.23 3.74 -1.23
CA LEU A 162 -4.23 2.73 -1.59
C LEU A 162 -5.16 3.20 -2.72
N ILE A 163 -5.61 4.45 -2.66
CA ILE A 163 -6.47 5.04 -3.70
C ILE A 163 -5.74 5.06 -5.04
N GLU A 164 -4.52 5.59 -5.08
CA GLU A 164 -3.75 5.68 -6.32
C GLU A 164 -3.32 4.31 -6.86
N ARG A 165 -3.10 3.32 -5.99
CA ARG A 165 -2.80 1.93 -6.42
C ARG A 165 -3.97 1.25 -7.13
N HIS A 166 -5.21 1.62 -6.83
CA HIS A 166 -6.40 1.03 -7.44
C HIS A 166 -6.95 1.84 -8.62
N LYS A 167 -6.24 2.88 -9.05
CA LYS A 167 -6.63 3.77 -10.14
C LYS A 167 -6.02 3.31 -11.45
N GLU A 168 -6.86 3.11 -12.48
CA GLU A 168 -6.44 2.54 -13.78
C GLU A 168 -5.51 3.45 -14.61
N ASN A 169 -5.33 4.73 -14.25
CA ASN A 169 -4.44 5.67 -14.95
C ASN A 169 -3.74 6.60 -13.94
N SER A 170 -3.04 6.02 -12.96
CA SER A 170 -2.31 6.80 -11.98
C SER A 170 -1.04 7.41 -12.59
N LYS A 171 -0.78 8.69 -12.31
CA LYS A 171 0.52 9.31 -12.64
C LYS A 171 1.67 8.61 -11.91
N TRP A 172 1.41 8.00 -10.76
CA TRP A 172 2.41 7.39 -9.88
C TRP A 172 2.50 5.87 -10.03
N GLU A 173 1.88 5.27 -11.05
CA GLU A 173 1.92 3.82 -11.29
C GLU A 173 3.36 3.30 -11.31
N CYS A 174 4.26 3.93 -12.08
CA CYS A 174 5.67 3.55 -12.14
C CYS A 174 6.40 3.64 -10.79
N TYR A 175 6.00 4.57 -9.92
CA TYR A 175 6.53 4.68 -8.56
C TYR A 175 5.96 3.59 -7.63
N LEU A 176 4.65 3.32 -7.72
CA LEU A 176 3.97 2.32 -6.90
C LEU A 176 4.41 0.90 -7.22
N ASP A 177 4.67 0.60 -8.50
CA ASP A 177 5.19 -0.69 -8.96
C ASP A 177 6.62 -0.95 -8.49
N MET A 178 7.38 0.11 -8.25
CA MET A 178 8.73 0.04 -7.68
C MET A 178 8.73 -0.18 -6.17
N LEU A 179 7.60 -0.09 -5.47
CA LEU A 179 7.55 -0.30 -4.02
C LEU A 179 7.75 -1.78 -3.66
N PRO A 180 8.43 -2.07 -2.53
CA PRO A 180 8.52 -3.43 -2.00
C PRO A 180 7.14 -4.04 -1.74
N SER A 181 6.98 -5.33 -2.07
CA SER A 181 5.77 -6.09 -1.76
C SER A 181 5.67 -6.52 -0.30
N GLY A 182 6.79 -6.48 0.42
CA GLY A 182 6.88 -6.76 1.86
C GLY A 182 7.98 -5.93 2.51
N TYR A 183 7.88 -5.75 3.81
CA TYR A 183 8.83 -5.00 4.61
C TYR A 183 9.25 -5.85 5.82
N ASN A 184 10.45 -5.59 6.36
CA ASN A 184 10.94 -6.21 7.59
C ASN A 184 10.47 -5.44 8.84
N THR A 185 9.29 -4.81 8.77
CA THR A 185 8.69 -4.17 9.95
C THR A 185 8.03 -5.23 10.81
N VAL A 186 7.85 -4.89 12.08
CA VAL A 186 7.25 -5.76 13.10
C VAL A 186 5.88 -6.31 12.70
N LEU A 187 5.13 -5.54 11.91
CA LEU A 187 3.82 -5.94 11.39
C LEU A 187 3.88 -7.20 10.49
N TYR A 188 5.05 -7.51 9.93
CA TYR A 188 5.30 -8.69 9.09
C TYR A 188 6.02 -9.82 9.86
N MET A 189 6.44 -9.58 11.11
CA MET A 189 7.07 -10.60 11.94
C MET A 189 6.05 -11.63 12.43
N LYS A 190 6.49 -12.89 12.55
CA LYS A 190 5.62 -13.96 13.06
C LYS A 190 5.58 -13.93 14.58
N ALA A 191 4.57 -14.58 15.15
CA ALA A 191 4.45 -14.74 16.59
C ALA A 191 5.71 -15.36 17.22
N ASN A 192 6.41 -16.25 16.53
CA ASN A 192 7.65 -16.85 17.01
C ASN A 192 8.79 -15.83 17.15
N ASP A 193 8.92 -14.92 16.18
CA ASP A 193 9.92 -13.85 16.21
C ASP A 193 9.60 -12.85 17.34
N MET A 194 8.31 -12.59 17.56
CA MET A 194 7.82 -11.74 18.65
C MET A 194 8.02 -12.34 20.05
N ILE A 195 8.09 -13.67 20.18
CA ILE A 195 8.40 -14.33 21.47
C ILE A 195 9.82 -13.97 21.91
N GLU A 196 10.75 -13.84 20.98
CA GLU A 196 12.15 -13.48 21.30
C GLU A 196 12.27 -12.04 21.83
N LEU A 197 11.34 -11.16 21.45
CA LEU A 197 11.25 -9.79 21.96
C LEU A 197 10.59 -9.71 23.34
N LYS A 198 10.06 -10.81 23.88
CA LYS A 198 9.40 -10.84 25.19
C LYS A 198 10.39 -10.56 26.32
N GLY A 199 10.11 -9.51 27.11
CA GLY A 199 10.97 -9.06 28.21
C GLY A 199 11.95 -7.96 27.82
N SER A 200 12.01 -7.58 26.53
CA SER A 200 12.74 -6.41 26.07
C SER A 200 11.90 -5.12 26.22
N PRO A 201 12.54 -3.95 26.45
CA PRO A 201 11.84 -2.67 26.47
C PRO A 201 11.31 -2.26 25.08
N THR A 202 11.80 -2.88 24.00
CA THR A 202 11.37 -2.64 22.61
C THR A 202 9.95 -3.11 22.35
N LEU A 203 9.50 -4.19 22.98
CA LEU A 203 8.12 -4.70 22.86
C LEU A 203 7.07 -3.70 23.37
N GLY A 204 7.42 -2.87 24.36
CA GLY A 204 6.52 -1.83 24.88
C GLY A 204 6.38 -0.62 23.95
N ARG A 205 7.45 -0.28 23.22
CA ARG A 205 7.52 0.89 22.31
C ARG A 205 6.83 0.64 20.97
N GLU A 206 6.70 -0.62 20.58
CA GLU A 206 6.03 -1.07 19.35
C GLU A 206 4.55 -0.68 19.29
N LYS A 207 3.90 -0.49 20.44
CA LYS A 207 2.52 0.02 20.54
C LYS A 207 2.36 1.52 20.29
N SER A 208 3.44 2.32 20.25
CA SER A 208 3.33 3.72 19.83
C SER A 208 3.22 3.89 18.31
N PHE A 209 3.42 2.80 17.55
CA PHE A 209 3.38 2.78 16.09
C PHE A 209 2.11 2.12 15.51
N ILE A 210 1.26 1.54 16.36
CA ILE A 210 -0.08 0.99 16.01
C ILE A 210 -1.12 1.89 16.66
#